data_AF-A0A257NNX6-F1
#
_entry.id   AF-A0A257NNX6-F1
#
_cell.length_a   1.000
_cell.length_b   1.000
_cell.length_c   1.000
_cell.angle_alpha   90.00
_cell.angle_beta   90.00
_cell.angle_gamma   90.00
#
_symmetry.space_group_name_H-M   'P 1'
#
loop_
_entity.id
_entity.type
_entity.pdbx_description
1 polymer ?
#
loop_
_entity_poly.entity_id
_entity_poly.type
_entity_poly.pdbx_seq_one_letter_code
_entity_poly.pdbx_strand_id
1 'polypeptide(L)'
;MISGLSSTFGQGTLTGGNQFYTDRAYTLTLVPSNLNGDLLIETPNNDKFNTSSSYLTFTVNQASTVYVAFDKNISTPPSWLSAFTDTGTQAATTNSVYELYSKTYAAGSTVTLGGNGAAPSSANSSSSNYFVVVASGASVSSAPSSAPYPQSSVITGVTWNYS
;
A
#
# COMPACT_ATOMS: atom_id res chain seq x y z
N MET A 1 -13.49 -3.29 2.94
CA MET A 1 -12.12 -3.61 2.51
C MET A 1 -11.09 -3.16 3.55
N ILE A 2 -11.25 -1.96 4.11
CA ILE A 2 -10.41 -1.45 5.21
C ILE A 2 -11.24 -1.15 6.46
N SER A 3 -10.57 -0.93 7.60
CA SER A 3 -11.15 -0.43 8.84
C SER A 3 -10.18 0.48 9.60
N GLY A 4 -10.65 1.21 10.61
CA GLY A 4 -9.81 2.05 11.47
C GLY A 4 -9.25 3.33 10.83
N LEU A 5 -9.73 3.70 9.64
CA LEU A 5 -9.33 4.96 8.98
C LEU A 5 -9.91 6.16 9.74
N SER A 6 -9.06 7.14 10.06
CA SER A 6 -9.48 8.40 10.69
C SER A 6 -10.43 9.21 9.80
N SER A 7 -11.36 9.96 10.39
CA SER A 7 -12.34 10.81 9.68
C SER A 7 -11.73 12.01 8.95
N THR A 8 -10.45 12.31 9.17
CA THR A 8 -9.72 13.32 8.38
C THR A 8 -9.49 12.87 6.93
N PHE A 9 -9.53 11.55 6.69
CA PHE A 9 -9.40 10.95 5.36
C PHE A 9 -10.76 10.56 4.79
N GLY A 10 -10.88 10.62 3.47
CA GLY A 10 -12.07 10.18 2.74
C GLY A 10 -11.89 8.78 2.16
N GLN A 11 -13.01 8.16 1.78
CA GLN A 11 -13.02 6.95 0.96
C GLN A 11 -13.84 7.22 -0.30
N GLY A 12 -13.31 6.81 -1.44
CA GLY A 12 -13.94 6.97 -2.73
C GLY A 12 -13.63 5.77 -3.64
N THR A 13 -13.80 5.98 -4.94
CA THR A 13 -13.50 4.98 -5.96
C THR A 13 -12.51 5.56 -6.96
N LEU A 14 -11.45 4.82 -7.27
CA LEU A 14 -10.47 5.22 -8.27
C LEU A 14 -11.10 5.09 -9.68
N THR A 15 -11.70 6.16 -10.16
CA THR A 15 -12.36 6.21 -11.48
C THR A 15 -12.20 7.61 -12.05
N GLY A 16 -12.00 7.70 -13.38
CA GLY A 16 -11.87 8.98 -14.07
C GLY A 16 -13.04 9.91 -13.75
N GLY A 17 -12.75 11.18 -13.48
CA GLY A 17 -13.72 12.20 -13.10
C GLY A 17 -13.99 12.32 -11.59
N ASN A 18 -13.65 11.31 -10.78
CA ASN A 18 -13.84 11.38 -9.34
C ASN A 18 -12.78 12.29 -8.68
N GLN A 19 -13.17 12.88 -7.54
CA GLN A 19 -12.25 13.57 -6.63
C GLN A 19 -11.36 12.56 -5.90
N PHE A 20 -10.20 13.03 -5.45
CA PHE A 20 -9.20 12.21 -4.74
C PHE A 20 -8.58 12.91 -3.53
N TYR A 21 -9.08 14.10 -3.23
CA TYR A 21 -8.75 14.87 -2.04
C TYR A 21 -10.02 15.25 -1.30
N THR A 22 -9.92 15.36 0.02
CA THR A 22 -11.03 15.77 0.88
C THR A 22 -11.25 17.29 0.90
N ASP A 23 -10.26 18.07 0.47
CA ASP A 23 -10.21 19.53 0.60
C ASP A 23 -9.94 20.26 -0.73
N ARG A 24 -9.95 19.54 -1.86
CA ARG A 24 -9.75 20.10 -3.21
C ARG A 24 -10.67 19.44 -4.23
N ALA A 25 -11.13 20.22 -5.19
CA ALA A 25 -12.01 19.75 -6.25
C ALA A 25 -11.29 19.25 -7.52
N TYR A 26 -10.03 18.84 -7.40
CA TYR A 26 -9.29 18.23 -8.52
C TYR A 26 -9.81 16.81 -8.80
N THR A 27 -9.75 16.39 -10.06
CA THR A 27 -10.31 15.09 -10.48
C THR A 27 -9.28 14.23 -11.20
N LEU A 28 -9.52 12.91 -11.17
CA LEU A 28 -8.70 11.91 -11.86
C LEU A 28 -8.90 12.00 -13.38
N THR A 29 -7.82 12.10 -14.14
CA THR A 29 -7.81 12.19 -15.62
C THR A 29 -7.17 10.96 -16.27
N LEU A 30 -6.27 10.28 -15.58
CA LEU A 30 -5.70 9.00 -15.98
C LEU A 30 -5.74 8.03 -14.80
N VAL A 31 -6.40 6.90 -14.99
CA VAL A 31 -6.47 5.79 -14.03
C VAL A 31 -5.91 4.54 -14.70
N PRO A 32 -4.90 3.86 -14.12
CA PRO A 32 -4.44 2.57 -14.62
C PRO A 32 -5.59 1.57 -14.67
N SER A 33 -5.75 0.88 -15.80
CA SER A 33 -6.91 0.01 -16.03
C SER A 33 -7.01 -1.12 -15.01
N ASN A 34 -5.88 -1.62 -14.50
CA ASN A 34 -5.82 -2.64 -13.47
C ASN A 34 -6.22 -2.17 -12.06
N LEU A 35 -6.41 -0.87 -11.85
CA LEU A 35 -6.84 -0.26 -10.59
C LEU A 35 -8.20 0.44 -10.68
N ASN A 36 -8.80 0.48 -11.87
CA ASN A 36 -10.06 1.19 -12.06
C ASN A 36 -11.19 0.52 -11.29
N GLY A 37 -11.85 1.28 -10.43
CA GLY A 37 -12.90 0.78 -9.54
C GLY A 37 -12.42 0.35 -8.16
N ASP A 38 -11.10 0.34 -7.91
CA ASP A 38 -10.56 0.01 -6.58
C ASP A 38 -10.85 1.11 -5.56
N LEU A 39 -10.73 0.74 -4.28
CA LEU A 39 -10.93 1.65 -3.16
C LEU A 39 -9.86 2.75 -3.18
N LEU A 40 -10.32 4.00 -3.22
CA LEU A 40 -9.49 5.19 -3.06
C LEU A 40 -9.58 5.67 -1.61
N ILE A 41 -8.44 5.98 -1.01
CA ILE A 41 -8.36 6.78 0.22
C ILE A 41 -7.96 8.19 -0.18
N GLU A 42 -8.86 9.12 0.07
CA GLU A 42 -8.71 10.54 -0.24
C GLU A 42 -7.97 11.22 0.91
N THR A 43 -6.94 12.00 0.59
CA THR A 43 -6.17 12.74 1.60
C THR A 43 -6.51 14.23 1.56
N PRO A 44 -6.31 14.99 2.65
CA PRO A 44 -6.29 16.44 2.56
C PRO A 44 -5.00 16.91 1.88
N ASN A 45 -5.11 17.68 0.81
CA ASN A 45 -3.95 18.27 0.13
C ASN A 45 -3.28 19.38 0.96
N ASN A 46 -4.00 19.99 1.92
CA ASN A 46 -3.40 20.92 2.87
C ASN A 46 -2.32 20.26 3.74
N ASP A 47 -2.37 18.94 3.93
CA ASP A 47 -1.39 18.18 4.71
C ASP A 47 -0.16 17.75 3.90
N LYS A 48 0.05 18.29 2.68
CA LYS A 48 1.21 17.96 1.84
C LYS A 48 2.59 18.19 2.49
N PHE A 49 2.66 18.95 3.58
CA PHE A 49 3.88 19.19 4.35
C PHE A 49 3.92 18.42 5.68
N ASN A 50 2.96 17.54 5.94
CA ASN A 50 2.95 16.75 7.17
C ASN A 50 4.23 15.91 7.28
N THR A 51 4.84 15.88 8.45
CA THR A 51 6.12 15.19 8.73
C THR A 51 5.98 14.01 9.69
N SER A 52 4.75 13.70 10.15
CA SER A 52 4.48 12.63 11.09
C SER A 52 4.91 11.27 10.51
N SER A 53 5.46 10.40 11.35
CA SER A 53 5.78 9.01 10.97
C SER A 53 4.53 8.13 10.85
N SER A 54 3.40 8.56 11.42
CA SER A 54 2.11 7.87 11.38
C SER A 54 1.03 8.86 10.97
N TYR A 55 1.12 9.37 9.74
CA TYR A 55 0.16 10.33 9.21
C TYR A 55 -1.15 9.65 8.82
N LEU A 56 -1.07 8.52 8.09
CA LEU A 56 -2.24 7.78 7.61
C LEU A 56 -2.14 6.33 8.08
N THR A 57 -3.11 5.87 8.86
CA THR A 57 -3.19 4.49 9.36
C THR A 57 -4.56 3.87 9.12
N PHE A 58 -4.57 2.62 8.69
CA PHE A 58 -5.78 1.79 8.54
C PHE A 58 -5.43 0.30 8.59
N THR A 59 -6.41 -0.56 8.81
CA THR A 59 -6.27 -2.01 8.76
C THR A 59 -6.90 -2.56 7.49
N VAL A 60 -6.21 -3.47 6.79
CA VAL A 60 -6.79 -4.21 5.65
C VAL A 60 -7.48 -5.47 6.15
N ASN A 61 -8.72 -5.70 5.73
CA ASN A 61 -9.52 -6.85 6.22
C ASN A 61 -9.32 -8.12 5.38
N GLN A 62 -8.55 -8.03 4.29
CA GLN A 62 -8.20 -9.13 3.40
C GLN A 62 -6.79 -8.90 2.83
N ALA A 63 -6.20 -9.93 2.20
CA ALA A 63 -4.95 -9.75 1.46
C ALA A 63 -5.13 -8.65 0.42
N SER A 64 -4.27 -7.63 0.45
CA SER A 64 -4.43 -6.40 -0.33
C SER A 64 -3.08 -5.89 -0.84
N THR A 65 -3.09 -5.26 -2.00
CA THR A 65 -1.98 -4.44 -2.46
C THR A 65 -2.33 -2.98 -2.22
N VAL A 66 -1.49 -2.28 -1.46
CA VAL A 66 -1.63 -0.85 -1.20
C VAL A 66 -0.73 -0.12 -2.18
N TYR A 67 -1.31 0.81 -2.92
CA TYR A 67 -0.60 1.72 -3.81
C TYR A 67 -0.58 3.12 -3.22
N VAL A 68 0.57 3.75 -3.22
CA VAL A 68 0.76 5.17 -2.91
C VAL A 68 0.99 5.90 -4.22
N ALA A 69 0.07 6.79 -4.56
CA ALA A 69 0.22 7.69 -5.70
C ALA A 69 0.96 8.94 -5.23
N PHE A 70 2.26 8.99 -5.50
CA PHE A 70 3.17 10.02 -4.99
C PHE A 70 3.44 11.08 -6.06
N ASP A 71 3.36 12.36 -5.68
CA ASP A 71 3.46 13.47 -6.63
C ASP A 71 4.85 13.51 -7.28
N LYS A 72 4.86 13.40 -8.62
CA LYS A 72 6.08 13.36 -9.44
C LYS A 72 6.94 14.62 -9.33
N ASN A 73 6.36 15.73 -8.88
CA ASN A 73 7.10 16.98 -8.66
C ASN A 73 8.00 16.96 -7.41
N ILE A 74 7.90 15.94 -6.54
CA ILE A 74 8.74 15.79 -5.35
C ILE A 74 9.97 14.95 -5.71
N SER A 75 11.07 15.61 -6.08
CA SER A 75 12.28 14.93 -6.57
C SER A 75 13.03 14.10 -5.51
N THR A 76 12.98 14.50 -4.24
CA THR A 76 13.49 13.69 -3.13
C THR A 76 12.29 13.18 -2.34
N PRO A 77 11.96 11.88 -2.40
CA PRO A 77 10.82 11.33 -1.65
C PRO A 77 11.15 11.16 -0.16
N PRO A 78 10.13 11.06 0.71
CA PRO A 78 10.35 10.72 2.11
C PRO A 78 10.90 9.29 2.25
N SER A 79 11.73 9.07 3.27
CA SER A 79 12.45 7.79 3.45
C SER A 79 11.53 6.57 3.59
N TRP A 80 10.35 6.74 4.17
CA TRP A 80 9.38 5.66 4.35
C TRP A 80 8.87 5.07 3.03
N LEU A 81 8.91 5.82 1.93
CA LEU A 81 8.46 5.34 0.62
C LEU A 81 9.38 4.26 0.06
N SER A 82 10.65 4.18 0.52
CA SER A 82 11.60 3.13 0.11
C SER A 82 11.16 1.71 0.48
N ALA A 83 10.19 1.56 1.38
CA ALA A 83 9.58 0.28 1.70
C ALA A 83 8.58 -0.21 0.63
N PHE A 84 8.24 0.63 -0.35
CA PHE A 84 7.35 0.32 -1.46
C PHE A 84 8.14 0.15 -2.77
N THR A 85 7.61 -0.66 -3.67
CA THR A 85 8.19 -0.89 -4.99
C THR A 85 7.56 0.05 -6.01
N ASP A 86 8.39 0.83 -6.71
CA ASP A 86 7.94 1.60 -7.88
C ASP A 86 7.39 0.65 -8.95
N THR A 87 6.17 0.91 -9.39
CA THR A 87 5.48 0.09 -10.39
C THR A 87 5.85 0.46 -11.82
N GLY A 88 6.48 1.62 -12.04
CA GLY A 88 6.69 2.22 -13.36
C GLY A 88 5.40 2.74 -14.01
N THR A 89 4.28 2.74 -13.28
CA THR A 89 2.98 3.23 -13.76
C THR A 89 2.61 4.56 -13.09
N GLN A 90 1.70 5.30 -13.74
CA GLN A 90 1.29 6.62 -13.28
C GLN A 90 -0.23 6.74 -13.24
N ALA A 91 -0.70 7.58 -12.32
CA ALA A 91 -2.03 8.18 -12.37
C ALA A 91 -1.87 9.67 -12.67
N ALA A 92 -2.87 10.27 -13.31
CA ALA A 92 -2.88 11.71 -13.57
C ALA A 92 -4.20 12.32 -13.14
N THR A 93 -4.13 13.61 -12.83
CA THR A 93 -5.24 14.40 -12.32
C THR A 93 -5.28 15.73 -13.06
N THR A 94 -6.26 16.57 -12.75
CA THR A 94 -6.32 17.94 -13.27
C THR A 94 -5.20 18.86 -12.75
N ASN A 95 -4.43 18.47 -11.71
CA ASN A 95 -3.38 19.32 -11.13
C ASN A 95 -1.98 18.72 -11.13
N SER A 96 -1.82 17.39 -11.12
CA SER A 96 -0.49 16.76 -11.14
C SER A 96 -0.52 15.34 -11.72
N VAL A 97 0.68 14.79 -11.91
CA VAL A 97 0.95 13.40 -12.25
C VAL A 97 1.58 12.72 -11.03
N TYR A 98 1.18 11.48 -10.78
CA TYR A 98 1.60 10.70 -9.63
C TYR A 98 2.24 9.39 -10.08
N GLU A 99 3.39 9.07 -9.51
CA GLU A 99 4.04 7.78 -9.66
C GLU A 99 3.47 6.80 -8.64
N LEU A 100 3.12 5.59 -9.08
CA LEU A 100 2.51 4.59 -8.22
C LEU A 100 3.58 3.67 -7.61
N TYR A 101 3.62 3.64 -6.29
CA TYR A 101 4.46 2.73 -5.49
C TYR A 101 3.57 1.71 -4.79
N SER A 102 3.96 0.44 -4.75
CA SER A 102 3.11 -0.64 -4.24
C SER A 102 3.75 -1.48 -3.15
N LYS A 103 2.92 -2.03 -2.26
CA LYS A 103 3.31 -3.02 -1.26
C LYS A 103 2.15 -3.93 -0.91
N THR A 104 2.42 -5.22 -0.75
CA THR A 104 1.42 -6.22 -0.36
C THR A 104 1.31 -6.34 1.15
N TYR A 105 0.08 -6.55 1.63
CA TYR A 105 -0.25 -6.72 3.04
C TYR A 105 -1.17 -7.93 3.21
N ALA A 106 -0.91 -8.74 4.24
CA ALA A 106 -1.78 -9.85 4.61
C ALA A 106 -3.08 -9.33 5.26
N ALA A 107 -4.14 -10.13 5.25
CA ALA A 107 -5.37 -9.83 5.97
C ALA A 107 -5.09 -9.55 7.46
N GLY A 108 -5.74 -8.53 8.01
CA GLY A 108 -5.55 -8.08 9.40
C GLY A 108 -4.32 -7.21 9.62
N SER A 109 -3.50 -6.94 8.59
CA SER A 109 -2.33 -6.06 8.73
C SER A 109 -2.76 -4.60 8.93
N THR A 110 -2.08 -3.92 9.84
CA THR A 110 -2.15 -2.46 9.95
C THR A 110 -1.15 -1.83 8.99
N VAL A 111 -1.65 -0.96 8.12
CA VAL A 111 -0.88 -0.11 7.22
C VAL A 111 -0.66 1.23 7.92
N THR A 112 0.60 1.68 8.01
CA THR A 112 0.97 3.00 8.54
C THR A 112 1.89 3.69 7.53
N LEU A 113 1.48 4.87 7.07
CA LEU A 113 2.22 5.69 6.13
C LEU A 113 2.65 7.00 6.80
N GLY A 114 3.87 7.43 6.49
CA GLY A 114 4.38 8.72 6.94
C GLY A 114 3.79 9.88 6.15
N GLY A 115 4.01 11.09 6.65
CA GLY A 115 3.63 12.32 5.97
C GLY A 115 4.46 12.55 4.71
N ASN A 116 3.88 13.27 3.76
CA ASN A 116 4.50 13.60 2.47
C ASN A 116 5.74 14.49 2.61
N GLY A 117 5.80 15.31 3.66
CA GLY A 117 6.94 16.16 4.01
C GLY A 117 7.95 15.50 4.96
N ALA A 118 7.76 14.23 5.34
CA ALA A 118 8.71 13.55 6.22
C ALA A 118 10.11 13.48 5.60
N ALA A 119 11.16 13.62 6.41
CA ALA A 119 12.52 13.65 5.90
C ALA A 119 12.87 12.38 5.07
N PRO A 120 13.63 12.52 3.97
CA PRO A 120 14.27 13.74 3.45
C PRO A 120 13.44 14.47 2.37
N SER A 121 12.11 14.40 2.43
CA SER A 121 11.23 14.91 1.37
C SER A 121 11.56 16.34 0.92
N SER A 122 11.59 16.58 -0.39
CA SER A 122 11.73 17.91 -1.00
C SER A 122 10.39 18.57 -1.32
N ALA A 123 9.30 18.17 -0.64
CA ALA A 123 7.98 18.76 -0.84
C ALA A 123 8.00 20.29 -0.66
N ASN A 124 7.41 21.01 -1.60
CA ASN A 124 7.36 22.47 -1.63
C ASN A 124 5.95 22.98 -2.00
N SER A 125 5.79 24.29 -2.19
CA SER A 125 4.48 24.91 -2.48
C SER A 125 3.80 24.38 -3.75
N SER A 126 4.58 23.90 -4.72
CA SER A 126 4.10 23.32 -5.97
C SER A 126 3.82 21.83 -5.87
N SER A 127 4.15 21.19 -4.75
CA SER A 127 3.83 19.79 -4.51
C SER A 127 2.37 19.59 -4.12
N SER A 128 1.90 18.37 -4.30
CA SER A 128 0.59 17.87 -3.89
C SER A 128 0.78 16.69 -2.94
N ASN A 129 -0.18 16.46 -2.04
CA ASN A 129 -0.15 15.32 -1.12
C ASN A 129 -0.37 14.01 -1.90
N TYR A 130 0.13 12.89 -1.40
CA TYR A 130 -0.18 11.60 -2.02
C TYR A 130 -1.63 11.19 -1.74
N PHE A 131 -2.18 10.31 -2.58
CA PHE A 131 -3.40 9.55 -2.27
C PHE A 131 -3.10 8.05 -2.30
N VAL A 132 -4.01 7.23 -1.76
CA VAL A 132 -3.77 5.78 -1.60
C VAL A 132 -4.86 4.98 -2.30
N VAL A 133 -4.47 3.90 -2.96
CA VAL A 133 -5.40 2.93 -3.55
C VAL A 133 -5.22 1.60 -2.86
N VAL A 134 -6.32 0.94 -2.50
CA VAL A 134 -6.30 -0.39 -1.91
C VAL A 134 -6.97 -1.33 -2.90
N ALA A 135 -6.16 -2.15 -3.55
CA ALA A 135 -6.63 -3.20 -4.45
C ALA A 135 -6.75 -4.51 -3.69
N SER A 136 -7.78 -5.30 -3.96
CA SER A 136 -7.84 -6.67 -3.44
C SER A 136 -6.67 -7.47 -4.02
N GLY A 137 -5.82 -8.03 -3.15
CA GLY A 137 -4.78 -8.93 -3.59
C GLY A 137 -5.40 -10.26 -4.01
N ALA A 138 -4.83 -10.90 -5.04
CA ALA A 138 -5.10 -12.31 -5.26
C ALA A 138 -4.75 -13.08 -3.98
N SER A 139 -5.72 -13.83 -3.44
CA SER A 139 -5.45 -14.75 -2.33
C SER A 139 -4.28 -15.65 -2.73
N VAL A 140 -3.18 -15.61 -1.99
CA VAL A 140 -2.15 -16.66 -2.08
C VAL A 140 -2.74 -17.94 -1.50
N SER A 141 -3.60 -18.60 -2.26
CA SER A 141 -4.08 -19.95 -1.98
C SER A 141 -2.99 -20.95 -2.37
N SER A 142 -1.98 -21.11 -1.51
CA SER A 142 -1.37 -22.40 -1.13
C SER A 142 0.05 -22.24 -0.59
N ALA A 143 0.22 -22.48 0.71
CA ALA A 143 1.07 -23.58 1.17
C ALA A 143 0.54 -24.09 2.52
N PRO A 144 0.20 -25.39 2.67
CA PRO A 144 -0.16 -25.96 3.96
C PRO A 144 1.08 -26.23 4.82
N SER A 145 0.95 -25.90 6.11
CA SER A 145 1.52 -26.58 7.29
C SER A 145 2.89 -27.27 7.16
N SER A 146 3.93 -26.65 7.71
CA SER A 146 5.05 -27.42 8.27
C SER A 146 4.58 -28.04 9.60
N ALA A 147 4.02 -29.25 9.53
CA ALA A 147 3.83 -30.08 10.72
C ALA A 147 5.18 -30.31 11.43
N PRO A 148 5.21 -30.46 12.76
CA PRO A 148 6.44 -30.57 13.53
C PRO A 148 7.17 -31.87 13.17
N TYR A 149 8.49 -31.78 12.96
CA TYR A 149 9.38 -32.92 12.80
C TYR A 149 9.08 -34.00 13.86
N PRO A 150 8.82 -35.28 13.49
CA PRO A 150 8.94 -36.35 14.46
C PRO A 150 10.42 -36.60 14.76
N GLN A 151 10.70 -36.55 16.06
CA GLN A 151 11.93 -36.86 16.75
C GLN A 151 12.49 -38.25 16.37
N SER A 152 13.81 -38.37 16.30
CA SER A 152 14.56 -39.58 15.98
C SER A 152 14.13 -40.80 16.81
N SER A 153 14.04 -41.96 16.17
CA SER A 153 14.12 -43.26 16.85
C SER A 153 15.19 -44.11 16.15
N VAL A 154 16.23 -44.43 16.91
CA VAL A 154 17.26 -45.41 16.58
C VAL A 154 16.61 -46.79 16.53
N ILE A 155 16.80 -47.55 15.45
CA ILE A 155 16.50 -48.99 15.45
C ILE A 155 17.83 -49.74 15.46
N THR A 156 18.13 -50.31 16.62
CA THR A 156 19.12 -51.37 16.87
C THR A 156 18.62 -52.71 16.35
N GLY A 157 19.46 -53.38 15.56
CA GLY A 157 19.60 -54.85 15.52
C GLY A 157 18.57 -55.65 14.73
N VAL A 158 18.99 -56.20 13.58
CA VAL A 158 18.46 -57.48 13.06
C VAL A 158 19.62 -58.32 12.55
N THR A 159 19.81 -59.48 13.19
CA THR A 159 20.75 -60.56 12.82
C THR A 159 20.07 -61.46 11.80
N TRP A 160 20.77 -61.84 10.72
CA TRP A 160 20.32 -62.90 9.82
C TRP A 160 21.18 -64.15 9.99
N ASN A 161 20.56 -65.24 10.46
CA ASN A 161 21.08 -66.59 10.35
C ASN A 161 20.52 -67.22 9.07
N TYR A 162 21.37 -67.89 8.28
CA TYR A 162 20.94 -68.85 7.27
C TYR A 162 21.54 -70.23 7.60
N SER A 163 20.70 -71.25 7.45
CA SER A 163 20.97 -72.68 7.68
C SER A 163 21.99 -73.28 6.71
#